data_AF-A0A4Q5UZ21-F1
#
_entry.id   AF-A0A4Q5UZ21-F1
#
_cell.length_a   1.000
_cell.length_b   1.000
_cell.length_c   1.000
_cell.angle_alpha   90.00
_cell.angle_beta   90.00
_cell.angle_gamma   90.00
#
_symmetry.space_group_name_H-M   'P 1'
#
loop_
_entity.id
_entity.type
_entity.pdbx_description
1 polymer ?
#
loop_
_entity_poly.entity_id
_entity_poly.type
_entity_poly.pdbx_seq_one_letter_code
_entity_poly.pdbx_strand_id
1 'polypeptide(L)'
;MIEITPKILAEVEEFASALLSPEEVAIITGIPTEHLEEELISGESDLAKAYLAGVLKTRAKVNAAIIKLANQGSSPAQAIVMDLISEEKAKRAIL
;
A
#
# COMPACT_ATOMS: atom_id res chain seq x y z
N MET A 1 -15.62 19.86 10.17
CA MET A 1 -14.58 18.90 10.58
C MET A 1 -15.14 17.51 10.36
N ILE A 2 -14.46 16.70 9.56
CA ILE A 2 -14.82 15.29 9.37
C ILE A 2 -14.32 14.54 10.60
N GLU A 3 -15.19 13.76 11.22
CA GLU A 3 -14.79 12.91 12.33
C GLU A 3 -14.21 11.61 11.78
N ILE A 4 -12.88 11.46 11.87
CA ILE A 4 -12.19 10.25 11.45
C ILE A 4 -12.38 9.19 12.54
N THR A 5 -13.24 8.21 12.25
CA THR A 5 -13.55 7.12 13.19
C THR A 5 -12.67 5.90 12.91
N PRO A 6 -12.46 5.02 13.91
CA PRO A 6 -11.77 3.74 13.68
C PRO A 6 -12.40 2.88 12.57
N LYS A 7 -13.72 3.00 12.37
CA LYS A 7 -14.43 2.33 11.29
C LYS A 7 -14.00 2.86 9.91
N ILE A 8 -13.95 4.18 9.76
CA ILE A 8 -13.52 4.81 8.51
C ILE A 8 -12.07 4.42 8.19
N LEU A 9 -11.18 4.42 9.19
CA LEU A 9 -9.79 4.00 9.01
C LEU A 9 -9.69 2.54 8.53
N ALA A 10 -10.51 1.64 9.08
CA ALA A 10 -10.55 0.25 8.65
C ALA A 10 -11.05 0.11 7.21
N GLU A 11 -12.09 0.85 6.81
CA GLU A 11 -12.62 0.86 5.44
C GLU A 11 -11.58 1.42 4.45
N VAL A 12 -10.90 2.52 4.80
CA VAL A 12 -9.81 3.09 3.99
C VAL A 12 -8.70 2.08 3.77
N GLU A 13 -8.26 1.39 4.83
CA GLU A 13 -7.22 0.35 4.72
C GLU A 13 -7.67 -0.84 3.86
N GLU A 14 -8.92 -1.27 4.01
CA GLU A 14 -9.51 -2.36 3.23
C GLU A 14 -9.53 -2.03 1.73
N PHE A 15 -10.06 -0.86 1.37
CA PHE A 15 -10.14 -0.45 -0.03
C PHE A 15 -8.76 -0.14 -0.63
N ALA A 16 -7.86 0.48 0.15
CA ALA A 16 -6.48 0.66 -0.29
C ALA A 16 -5.76 -0.68 -0.51
N SER A 17 -6.08 -1.71 0.29
CA SER A 17 -5.59 -3.09 0.06
C SER A 17 -6.11 -3.68 -1.26
N ALA A 18 -7.29 -3.27 -1.72
CA ALA A 18 -7.78 -3.65 -3.04
C ALA A 18 -7.16 -2.84 -4.19
N LEU A 19 -6.13 -2.03 -3.92
CA LEU A 19 -5.41 -1.19 -4.87
C LEU A 19 -6.27 -0.11 -5.54
N LEU A 20 -7.33 0.33 -4.85
CA LEU A 20 -8.09 1.52 -5.24
C LEU A 20 -7.21 2.77 -5.03
N SER A 21 -7.37 3.75 -5.92
CA SER A 21 -6.72 5.06 -5.83
C SER A 21 -7.25 5.88 -4.64
N PRO A 22 -6.53 6.93 -4.19
CA PRO A 22 -7.02 7.79 -3.11
C PRO A 22 -8.41 8.37 -3.43
N GLU A 23 -8.63 8.83 -4.66
CA GLU A 23 -9.93 9.36 -5.10
C GLU A 23 -11.06 8.34 -4.95
N GLU A 24 -10.85 7.10 -5.42
CA GLU A 24 -11.87 6.05 -5.31
C GLU A 24 -12.15 5.68 -3.85
N VAL A 25 -11.11 5.61 -3.01
CA VAL A 25 -11.26 5.34 -1.58
C VAL A 25 -12.02 6.48 -0.89
N ALA A 26 -11.71 7.73 -1.21
CA ALA A 26 -12.40 8.91 -0.68
C ALA A 26 -13.91 8.87 -1.03
N ILE A 27 -14.24 8.59 -2.29
CA ILE A 27 -15.62 8.46 -2.76
C ILE A 27 -16.37 7.36 -2.00
N ILE A 28 -15.78 6.18 -1.83
CA ILE A 28 -16.43 5.05 -1.17
C ILE A 28 -16.63 5.30 0.34
N THR A 29 -15.64 5.91 0.99
CA THR A 29 -15.63 6.15 2.45
C THR A 29 -16.34 7.44 2.86
N GLY A 30 -16.76 8.25 1.88
CA GLY A 30 -17.43 9.53 2.11
C GLY A 30 -16.50 10.63 2.64
N ILE A 31 -15.19 10.45 2.48
CA ILE A 31 -14.19 11.48 2.79
C ILE A 31 -14.08 12.40 1.57
N PRO A 32 -14.02 13.74 1.72
CA PRO A 32 -13.69 14.62 0.61
C PRO A 32 -12.32 14.28 0.04
N THR A 33 -12.25 14.11 -1.29
CA THR A 33 -11.02 13.71 -1.98
C THR A 33 -9.82 14.59 -1.64
N GLU A 34 -9.99 15.91 -1.69
CA GLU A 34 -8.95 16.89 -1.36
C GLU A 34 -8.37 16.67 0.04
N HIS A 35 -9.21 16.31 1.01
CA HIS A 35 -8.77 16.05 2.38
C HIS A 35 -7.89 14.81 2.45
N LEU A 36 -8.29 13.69 1.82
CA LEU A 36 -7.47 12.49 1.82
C LEU A 36 -6.13 12.71 1.10
N GLU A 37 -6.12 13.48 0.02
CA GLU A 37 -4.89 13.81 -0.71
C GLU A 37 -3.93 14.65 0.14
N GLU A 38 -4.42 15.69 0.81
CA GLU A 38 -3.62 16.51 1.73
C GLU A 38 -3.00 15.66 2.85
N GLU A 39 -3.82 14.78 3.45
CA GLU A 39 -3.38 13.87 4.50
C GLU A 39 -2.27 12.93 4.00
N LEU A 40 -2.42 12.38 2.79
CA LEU A 40 -1.42 11.52 2.15
C LEU A 40 -0.11 12.25 1.82
N ILE A 41 -0.16 13.54 1.47
CA ILE A 41 1.05 14.36 1.27
C ILE A 41 1.83 14.48 2.57
N SER A 42 1.14 14.68 3.71
CA SER A 42 1.80 14.74 5.02
C SER A 42 2.41 13.39 5.43
N GLY A 43 1.73 12.28 5.11
CA GLY A 43 2.17 10.92 5.44
C GLY A 43 2.11 10.56 6.93
N GLU A 44 1.71 11.48 7.81
CA GLU A 44 1.81 11.30 9.26
C GLU A 44 0.47 11.01 9.94
N SER A 45 -0.64 11.32 9.28
CA SER A 45 -1.96 11.13 9.87
C SER A 45 -2.41 9.67 9.87
N ASP A 46 -3.37 9.36 10.74
CA ASP A 46 -3.93 8.02 10.83
C ASP A 46 -4.64 7.62 9.54
N LEU A 47 -5.20 8.58 8.81
CA LEU A 47 -5.82 8.37 7.51
C LEU A 47 -4.78 7.98 6.45
N ALA A 48 -3.67 8.73 6.38
CA ALA A 48 -2.56 8.42 5.49
C ALA A 48 -1.94 7.06 5.82
N LYS A 49 -1.72 6.78 7.11
CA LYS A 49 -1.21 5.48 7.59
C LYS A 49 -2.14 4.34 7.21
N ALA A 50 -3.45 4.48 7.37
CA ALA A 50 -4.42 3.44 7.01
C ALA A 50 -4.36 3.12 5.50
N TYR A 51 -4.37 4.14 4.66
CA TYR A 51 -4.26 3.97 3.21
C TYR A 51 -2.93 3.30 2.81
N LEU A 52 -1.80 3.84 3.30
CA LEU A 52 -0.47 3.31 3.01
C LEU A 52 -0.31 1.88 3.53
N ALA A 53 -0.83 1.58 4.72
CA ALA A 53 -0.82 0.24 5.28
C ALA A 53 -1.58 -0.75 4.39
N GLY A 54 -2.73 -0.37 3.85
CA GLY A 54 -3.49 -1.20 2.91
C GLY A 54 -2.69 -1.54 1.65
N VAL A 55 -2.12 -0.52 0.99
CA VAL A 55 -1.26 -0.71 -0.19
C VAL A 55 -0.08 -1.63 0.12
N LEU A 56 0.60 -1.40 1.25
CA LEU A 56 1.76 -2.19 1.67
C LEU A 56 1.38 -3.63 2.03
N LYS A 57 0.21 -3.87 2.64
CA LYS A 57 -0.31 -5.21 2.92
C LYS A 57 -0.47 -6.02 1.63
N THR A 58 -1.02 -5.41 0.58
CA THR A 58 -1.17 -6.10 -0.71
C THR A 58 0.16 -6.32 -1.41
N ARG A 59 1.07 -5.33 -1.40
CA ARG A 59 2.44 -5.51 -1.90
C ARG A 59 3.14 -6.67 -1.19
N ALA A 60 3.02 -6.78 0.13
CA ALA A 60 3.61 -7.87 0.91
C ALA A 60 3.04 -9.23 0.49
N LYS A 61 1.72 -9.34 0.31
CA LYS A 61 1.05 -10.57 -0.17
C LYS A 61 1.54 -10.99 -1.56
N VAL A 62 1.62 -10.04 -2.49
CA VAL A 62 2.11 -10.29 -3.86
C VAL A 62 3.56 -10.76 -3.84
N ASN A 63 4.43 -10.06 -3.10
CA ASN A 63 5.84 -10.44 -2.97
C ASN A 63 5.98 -11.86 -2.37
N ALA A 64 5.20 -12.20 -1.35
CA ALA A 64 5.22 -13.54 -0.76
C ALA A 64 4.81 -14.62 -1.77
N ALA A 65 3.80 -14.36 -2.60
CA ALA A 65 3.38 -15.29 -3.65
C ALA A 65 4.47 -15.46 -4.72
N ILE A 66 5.12 -14.38 -5.15
CA ILE A 66 6.22 -14.41 -6.10
C ILE A 66 7.40 -15.22 -5.55
N ILE A 67 7.80 -14.96 -4.29
CA ILE A 67 8.88 -15.70 -3.62
C ILE A 67 8.54 -17.19 -3.55
N LYS A 68 7.29 -17.53 -3.22
CA LYS A 68 6.85 -18.93 -3.20
C LYS A 68 7.03 -19.60 -4.57
N LEU A 69 6.62 -18.94 -5.66
CA LEU A 69 6.80 -19.46 -7.02
C LEU A 69 8.28 -19.58 -7.41
N ALA A 70 9.10 -18.61 -7.02
CA ALA A 70 10.54 -18.64 -7.25
C ALA A 70 11.22 -19.84 -6.56
N ASN A 71 10.82 -20.13 -5.32
CA ASN A 71 11.28 -21.29 -4.56
C ASN A 71 10.80 -22.63 -5.14
N GLN A 72 9.72 -22.62 -5.91
CA GLN A 72 9.21 -23.78 -6.66
C GLN A 72 9.90 -23.95 -8.02
N GLY A 73 10.89 -23.12 -8.35
CA GLY A 73 11.69 -23.24 -9.58
C GLY A 73 11.19 -22.43 -10.77
N SER A 74 10.20 -21.53 -10.58
CA SER A 74 9.75 -20.65 -11.66
C SER A 74 10.82 -19.61 -12.00
N SER A 75 11.53 -19.78 -13.12
CA SER A 75 12.58 -18.84 -13.57
C SER A 75 12.08 -17.40 -13.73
N PRO A 76 10.87 -17.13 -14.28
CA PRO A 76 10.33 -15.77 -14.31
C PRO A 76 10.15 -15.16 -12.91
N ALA A 77 9.66 -15.95 -11.94
CA ALA A 77 9.51 -15.47 -10.57
C ALA A 77 10.86 -15.22 -9.89
N GLN A 78 11.87 -16.06 -10.16
CA GLN A 78 13.23 -15.86 -9.66
C GLN A 78 13.84 -14.55 -10.17
N ALA A 79 13.64 -14.22 -11.45
CA ALA A 79 14.08 -12.94 -12.00
C ALA A 79 13.43 -11.75 -11.26
N ILE A 80 12.10 -11.80 -11.06
CA ILE A 80 11.38 -10.75 -10.31
C ILE A 80 11.90 -10.62 -8.88
N VAL A 81 12.19 -11.73 -8.18
CA VAL A 81 12.77 -11.68 -6.82
C VAL A 81 14.14 -11.00 -6.81
N MET A 82 14.98 -11.27 -7.82
CA MET A 82 16.29 -10.63 -7.93
C MET A 82 16.18 -9.11 -8.15
N ASP A 83 15.20 -8.67 -8.94
CA ASP A 83 14.91 -7.25 -9.13
C ASP A 83 14.44 -6.61 -7.82
N LEU A 84 13.50 -7.24 -7.10
CA LEU A 84 13.02 -6.77 -5.79
C LEU A 84 14.16 -6.63 -4.76
N ILE A 85 15.10 -7.59 -4.72
CA ILE A 85 16.29 -7.52 -3.85
C ILE A 85 17.19 -6.35 -4.25
N SER A 86 17.36 -6.12 -5.55
CA SER A 86 18.21 -5.05 -6.07
C SER A 86 17.63 -3.67 -5.77
N GLU A 87 16.33 -3.48 -5.93
CA GLU A 87 15.62 -2.27 -5.55
C GLU A 87 15.76 -1.94 -4.05
N GLU A 88 15.63 -2.94 -3.18
CA GLU A 88 15.75 -2.75 -1.73
C GLU A 88 17.18 -2.35 -1.33
N LYS A 89 18.20 -2.96 -1.95
CA LYS A 89 19.60 -2.57 -1.74
C LYS A 89 19.85 -1.12 -2.18
N ALA A 90 19.29 -0.72 -3.32
CA ALA A 90 19.42 0.65 -3.82
C ALA A 90 18.81 1.69 -2.85
N LYS A 91 17.65 1.39 -2.27
CA LYS A 91 17.01 2.26 -1.26
C LYS A 91 17.85 2.41 0.00
N ARG A 92 18.43 1.32 0.50
CA ARG A 92 19.26 1.33 1.71
C ARG A 92 20.61 1.99 1.54
N ALA A 93 21.11 2.09 0.31
CA ALA A 93 22.39 2.75 0.03
C ALA A 93 22.31 4.29 0.06
N ILE A 94 21.10 4.85 0.13
CA ILE A 94 20.83 6.30 0.12
C ILE A 94 20.45 6.80 1.53
N LEU A 95 20.33 5.89 2.51
CA LEU A 95 20.09 6.17 3.93
C LEU A 95 21.38 6.05 4.74
#